data_AF-A0A2V7VA36-F1
#
_entry.id   AF-A0A2V7VA36-F1
#
_cell.length_a   1.000
_cell.length_b   1.000
_cell.length_c   1.000
_cell.angle_alpha   90.00
_cell.angle_beta   90.00
_cell.angle_gamma   90.00
#
_symmetry.space_group_name_H-M   'P 1'
#
loop_
_entity.id
_entity.type
_entity.pdbx_description
1 polymer ?
#
loop_
_entity_poly.entity_id
_entity_poly.type
_entity_poly.pdbx_seq_one_letter_code
_entity_poly.pdbx_strand_id
1 'polypeptide(L)'
;MLGVFRSVALSPIRLGMSSVAPLALVATMTTTTPPRDGTHDFDFLHGTWRRHDRRLHPSPSGSMEWQEFTGVSVVRPLWDGQGNIEEYRADAPERP
;
A
#
# COMPACT_ATOMS: atom_id res chain seq x y z
N MET A 1 43.40 2.87 -15.95
CA MET A 1 43.32 2.51 -17.37
C MET A 1 41.94 1.91 -17.62
N LEU A 2 41.07 2.63 -18.33
CA LEU A 2 39.66 2.32 -18.51
C LEU A 2 39.49 1.20 -19.55
N GLY A 3 38.82 0.09 -19.20
CA GLY A 3 38.55 -1.02 -20.11
C GLY A 3 37.12 -0.98 -20.65
N VAL A 4 36.97 -0.67 -21.94
CA VAL A 4 35.70 -0.72 -22.68
C VAL A 4 35.54 -2.13 -23.24
N PHE A 5 34.49 -2.85 -22.83
CA PHE A 5 34.08 -4.11 -23.47
C PHE A 5 32.86 -3.85 -24.35
N ARG A 6 33.03 -3.96 -25.68
CA ARG A 6 31.91 -4.06 -26.62
C ARG A 6 31.63 -5.52 -26.90
N SER A 7 30.46 -5.99 -26.48
CA SER A 7 29.97 -7.34 -26.78
C SER A 7 29.12 -7.28 -28.05
N VAL A 8 29.46 -8.08 -29.05
CA VAL A 8 28.61 -8.36 -30.22
C VAL A 8 28.12 -9.80 -30.08
N ALA A 9 26.80 -9.98 -29.92
CA ALA A 9 26.17 -11.30 -29.92
C ALA A 9 25.49 -11.55 -31.27
N LEU A 10 25.87 -12.64 -31.93
CA LEU A 10 25.24 -13.14 -33.15
C LEU A 10 24.05 -14.05 -32.78
N SER A 11 22.84 -13.73 -33.22
CA SER A 11 21.65 -14.58 -33.03
C SER A 11 21.58 -15.70 -34.08
N PRO A 12 21.30 -16.97 -33.71
CA PRO A 12 20.83 -17.97 -34.66
C PRO A 12 19.31 -17.89 -34.84
N ILE A 13 18.91 -17.80 -36.11
CA ILE A 13 17.51 -17.81 -36.59
C ILE A 13 16.89 -19.18 -36.27
N ARG A 14 15.74 -19.21 -35.58
CA ARG A 14 14.88 -20.41 -35.46
C ARG A 14 13.67 -20.29 -36.38
N LEU A 15 13.52 -21.28 -37.27
CA LEU A 15 12.39 -21.45 -38.18
C LEU A 15 11.41 -22.50 -37.63
N GLY A 16 10.12 -22.16 -37.63
CA GLY A 16 9.02 -23.11 -37.90
C GLY A 16 8.21 -23.62 -36.70
N MET A 17 6.93 -23.25 -36.64
CA MET A 17 5.75 -24.12 -36.80
C MET A 17 4.49 -23.38 -36.32
N SER A 18 3.65 -22.96 -37.26
CA SER A 18 2.37 -22.32 -36.98
C SER A 18 1.31 -23.35 -36.61
N SER A 19 0.82 -23.32 -35.37
CA SER A 19 -0.42 -23.99 -34.96
C SER A 19 -1.51 -22.92 -34.88
N VAL A 20 -2.55 -23.04 -35.72
CA VAL A 20 -3.72 -22.15 -35.69
C VAL A 20 -4.78 -22.82 -34.81
N ALA A 21 -4.96 -22.30 -33.60
CA ALA A 21 -6.06 -22.68 -32.72
C ALA A 21 -7.33 -21.86 -33.05
N PRO A 22 -8.55 -22.42 -32.99
CA PRO A 22 -9.76 -21.65 -33.20
C PRO A 22 -10.05 -20.77 -31.98
N LEU A 23 -10.14 -19.46 -32.21
CA LEU A 23 -10.62 -18.49 -31.23
C LEU A 23 -12.14 -18.67 -31.03
N ALA A 24 -12.52 -19.38 -29.98
CA ALA A 24 -13.87 -19.25 -29.44
C ALA A 24 -13.99 -17.86 -28.81
N LEU A 25 -14.86 -17.00 -29.36
CA LEU A 25 -15.14 -15.68 -28.80
C LEU A 25 -15.95 -15.84 -27.53
N VAL A 26 -15.28 -15.87 -26.38
CA VAL A 26 -15.92 -15.63 -25.08
C VAL A 26 -16.23 -14.15 -25.01
N ALA A 27 -17.48 -13.77 -25.27
CA ALA A 27 -17.95 -12.41 -25.03
C ALA A 27 -17.93 -12.17 -23.51
N THR A 28 -16.93 -11.43 -23.04
CA THR A 28 -16.88 -10.94 -21.67
C THR A 28 -17.95 -9.86 -21.53
N MET A 29 -19.04 -10.17 -20.83
CA MET A 29 -19.95 -9.12 -20.37
C MET A 29 -19.22 -8.34 -19.27
N THR A 30 -18.57 -7.24 -19.63
CA THR A 30 -18.06 -6.28 -18.66
C THR A 30 -19.24 -5.53 -18.09
N THR A 31 -19.69 -5.97 -16.92
CA THR A 31 -20.60 -5.16 -16.11
C THR A 31 -19.78 -4.02 -15.51
N THR A 32 -19.91 -2.83 -16.07
CA THR A 32 -19.33 -1.62 -15.47
C THR A 32 -20.16 -1.25 -14.26
N THR A 33 -19.65 -1.53 -13.05
CA THR A 33 -20.24 -1.00 -11.83
C THR A 33 -20.18 0.52 -11.90
N PRO A 34 -21.30 1.24 -11.66
CA PRO A 34 -21.27 2.70 -11.62
C PRO A 34 -20.28 3.17 -10.55
N PRO A 35 -19.60 4.31 -10.76
CA PRO A 35 -18.73 4.88 -9.74
C PRO A 35 -19.52 5.13 -8.46
N ARG A 36 -19.00 4.67 -7.32
CA ARG A 36 -19.48 5.02 -5.99
C ARG A 36 -18.74 6.27 -5.50
N ASP A 37 -19.42 7.14 -4.76
CA ASP A 37 -18.84 8.36 -4.21
C ASP A 37 -17.75 8.09 -3.16
N GLY A 38 -17.85 6.97 -2.43
CA GLY A 38 -16.86 6.49 -1.47
C GLY A 38 -16.79 7.27 -0.16
N THR A 39 -17.69 8.24 0.06
CA THR A 39 -17.71 9.12 1.24
C THR A 39 -17.84 8.35 2.55
N HIS A 40 -18.54 7.21 2.54
CA HIS A 40 -18.86 6.40 3.72
C HIS A 40 -18.01 5.13 3.88
N ASP A 41 -17.02 4.92 3.03
CA ASP A 41 -16.20 3.71 3.04
C ASP A 41 -15.46 3.49 4.38
N PHE A 42 -15.29 4.57 5.16
CA PHE A 42 -14.48 4.60 6.37
C PHE A 42 -15.27 4.93 7.65
N ASP A 43 -16.61 4.87 7.61
CA ASP A 43 -17.46 5.12 8.78
C ASP A 43 -17.14 4.16 9.95
N PHE A 44 -16.59 2.98 9.64
CA PHE A 44 -16.13 2.02 10.65
C PHE A 44 -15.00 2.56 11.55
N LEU A 45 -14.29 3.62 11.16
CA LEU A 45 -13.28 4.27 11.99
C LEU A 45 -13.87 5.19 13.05
N HIS A 46 -15.13 5.64 12.90
CA HIS A 46 -15.74 6.61 13.81
C HIS A 46 -15.86 6.06 15.23
N GLY A 47 -15.54 6.89 16.22
CA GLY A 47 -15.67 6.53 17.62
C GLY A 47 -14.42 6.80 18.44
N THR A 48 -14.40 6.20 19.64
CA THR A 48 -13.27 6.31 20.58
C THR A 48 -12.59 4.95 20.70
N TRP A 49 -11.28 4.93 20.43
CA TRP A 49 -10.47 3.72 20.38
C TRP A 49 -9.34 3.79 21.40
N ARG A 50 -9.17 2.71 22.18
CA ARG A 50 -7.93 2.48 22.94
C ARG A 50 -6.94 1.76 22.04
N ARG A 51 -5.71 2.25 21.98
CA ARG A 51 -4.64 1.75 21.12
C ARG A 51 -3.47 1.25 21.95
N HIS A 52 -2.89 0.15 21.51
CA HIS A 52 -1.60 -0.37 21.95
C HIS A 52 -0.64 -0.27 20.76
N ASP A 53 0.20 0.76 20.77
CA ASP A 53 1.06 1.10 19.65
C ASP A 53 2.52 0.74 19.97
N ARG A 54 3.33 0.58 18.92
CA ARG A 54 4.78 0.41 19.04
C ARG A 54 5.51 1.23 17.99
N ARG A 55 6.63 1.83 18.38
CA ARG A 55 7.50 2.64 17.52
C ARG A 55 8.89 2.01 17.44
N LEU A 56 9.41 1.88 16.23
CA LEU A 56 10.80 1.44 16.04
C LEU A 56 11.74 2.61 16.36
N HIS A 57 12.69 2.37 17.25
CA HIS A 57 13.66 3.34 17.70
C HIS A 57 15.08 2.86 17.40
N PRO A 58 15.89 3.65 16.69
CA PRO A 58 17.29 3.34 16.50
C PRO A 58 18.05 3.51 17.81
N SER A 59 18.75 2.46 18.24
CA SER A 59 19.65 2.55 19.38
C SER A 59 21.01 3.12 18.93
N PRO A 60 21.72 3.89 19.78
CA PRO A 60 23.10 4.31 19.51
C PRO A 60 24.07 3.13 19.27
N SER A 61 23.72 1.92 19.70
CA SER A 61 24.49 0.69 19.43
C SER A 61 24.30 0.12 18.02
N GLY A 62 23.38 0.69 17.23
CA GLY A 62 23.00 0.19 15.90
C GLY A 62 21.88 -0.86 15.90
N SER A 63 21.37 -1.26 17.08
CA SER A 63 20.17 -2.12 17.17
C SER A 63 18.89 -1.34 16.87
N MET A 64 17.86 -2.06 16.44
CA MET A 64 16.49 -1.53 16.28
C MET A 64 15.64 -2.05 17.43
N GLU A 65 15.13 -1.15 18.27
CA GLU A 65 14.34 -1.50 19.45
C GLU A 65 12.91 -1.00 19.31
N TRP A 66 11.93 -1.83 19.65
CA TRP A 66 10.53 -1.43 19.68
C TRP A 66 10.21 -0.81 21.03
N GLN A 67 9.71 0.42 21.02
CA GLN A 67 9.13 1.08 22.20
C GLN A 67 7.62 0.94 22.14
N GLU A 68 7.02 0.33 23.15
CA GLU A 68 5.58 0.16 23.28
C GLU A 68 4.97 1.30 24.09
N PHE A 69 3.75 1.71 23.74
CA PHE A 69 2.99 2.73 24.46
C PHE A 69 1.49 2.61 24.15
N THR A 70 0.67 3.30 24.94
CA THR A 70 -0.78 3.32 24.77
C THR A 70 -1.28 4.70 24.41
N GLY A 71 -2.41 4.74 23.71
CA GLY A 71 -3.09 5.99 23.38
C GLY A 71 -4.60 5.83 23.25
N VAL A 72 -5.27 6.97 23.17
CA VAL A 72 -6.69 7.09 22.88
C VAL A 72 -6.84 7.91 21.61
N SER A 73 -7.61 7.38 20.67
CA SER A 73 -7.99 8.04 19.44
C SER A 73 -9.47 8.36 19.46
N VAL A 74 -9.84 9.58 19.06
CA VAL A 74 -11.23 10.00 18.84
C VAL A 74 -11.36 10.40 17.38
N VAL A 75 -12.11 9.61 16.62
CA VAL A 75 -12.35 9.84 15.18
C VAL A 75 -13.79 10.29 14.98
N ARG A 76 -13.96 11.39 14.25
CA ARG A 76 -15.27 11.97 13.93
C ARG A 76 -15.33 12.41 12.47
N PRO A 77 -16.53 12.45 11.85
CA PRO A 77 -16.69 13.01 10.51
C PRO A 77 -16.36 14.51 10.49
N LEU A 78 -15.91 14.97 9.33
CA LEU A 78 -15.59 16.36 9.00
C LEU A 78 -16.33 16.74 7.71
N TRP A 79 -16.74 18.01 7.58
CA TRP A 79 -17.40 18.56 6.39
C TRP A 79 -18.56 17.70 5.88
N ASP A 80 -19.58 17.48 6.72
CA ASP A 80 -20.77 16.70 6.38
C ASP A 80 -20.45 15.29 5.83
N GLY A 81 -19.42 14.66 6.38
CA GLY A 81 -18.99 13.31 6.03
C GLY A 81 -17.96 13.23 4.91
N GLN A 82 -17.60 14.34 4.27
CA GLN A 82 -16.60 14.38 3.19
C GLN A 82 -15.17 14.06 3.65
N GLY A 83 -14.92 14.00 4.95
CA GLY A 83 -13.67 13.53 5.51
C GLY A 83 -13.81 13.06 6.94
N ASN A 84 -12.70 12.59 7.51
CA ASN A 84 -12.58 12.19 8.92
C ASN A 84 -11.46 12.99 9.57
N ILE A 85 -11.64 13.35 10.84
CA ILE A 85 -10.58 13.93 11.67
C ILE A 85 -10.34 13.05 12.88
N GLU A 86 -9.07 12.76 13.16
CA GLU A 86 -8.61 12.03 14.34
C GLU A 86 -7.95 12.99 15.32
N GLU A 87 -8.40 12.96 16.57
CA GLU A 87 -7.63 13.48 17.70
C GLU A 87 -6.99 12.31 18.44
N TYR A 88 -5.67 12.25 18.43
CA TYR A 88 -4.90 11.19 19.05
C TYR A 88 -4.07 11.72 20.22
N ARG A 89 -4.22 11.10 21.39
CA ARG A 89 -3.43 11.37 22.59
C ARG A 89 -2.77 10.08 23.04
N ALA A 90 -1.47 10.13 23.35
CA ALA A 90 -0.73 8.98 23.79
C ALA A 90 0.33 9.33 24.82
N ASP A 91 0.57 8.39 25.72
CA ASP A 91 1.68 8.42 26.67
C ASP A 91 2.92 7.82 26.00
N ALA A 92 3.34 8.43 24.88
CA ALA A 92 4.47 7.97 24.10
C ALA A 92 5.78 8.52 24.67
N PRO A 93 6.89 7.74 24.63
CA PRO A 93 8.21 8.26 24.98
C PRO A 93 8.58 9.46 24.11
N GLU A 94 9.25 10.45 24.71
CA GLU A 94 9.74 11.63 23.99
C GLU A 94 10.56 11.22 22.76
N ARG A 95 10.43 12.01 21.69
CA ARG A 95 11.31 11.85 20.53
C ARG A 95 12.65 12.52 20.86
N PRO A 96 13.80 11.87 20.56
CA PRO A 96 15.10 12.55 20.59
C PRO A 96 15.15 13.79 19.70
#